data_AF-A0A4V3I9J7-F1
#
_entry.id   AF-A0A4V3I9J7-F1
#
_cell.length_a   1.000
_cell.length_b   1.000
_cell.length_c   1.000
_cell.angle_alpha   90.00
_cell.angle_beta   90.00
_cell.angle_gamma   90.00
#
_symmetry.space_group_name_H-M   'P 1'
#
loop_
_entity.id
_entity.type
_entity.pdbx_description
1 polymer ?
#
loop_
_entity_poly.entity_id
_entity_poly.type
_entity_poly.pdbx_seq_one_letter_code
_entity_poly.pdbx_strand_id
1 'polypeptide(L)'
;MRRGPAVAVALALLSGVLIGVGVTGCTPVPASESAILSGPLPADVSAQNVVLAAILLRTSDIDAAVADGLVTPAEVDAAKLAIEQGTVDLWRQRAESDRNR
;
A
#
# COMPACT_ATOMS: atom_id res chain seq x y z
N MET A 1 -19.25 -45.04 -6.08
CA MET A 1 -17.91 -45.65 -5.93
C MET A 1 -17.31 -45.92 -7.30
N ARG A 2 -16.27 -45.17 -7.70
CA ARG A 2 -15.25 -45.61 -8.67
C ARG A 2 -14.02 -44.72 -8.47
N ARG A 3 -12.98 -45.31 -7.89
CA ARG A 3 -11.63 -44.77 -7.76
C ARG A 3 -10.88 -45.06 -9.07
N GLY A 4 -10.04 -44.13 -9.52
CA GLY A 4 -9.10 -44.31 -10.64
C GLY A 4 -8.02 -43.22 -10.60
N PRO A 5 -6.80 -43.50 -11.06
CA PRO A 5 -5.58 -43.25 -10.29
C PRO A 5 -4.81 -41.99 -10.69
N ALA A 6 -3.93 -41.60 -9.78
CA ALA A 6 -2.91 -40.56 -9.91
C ALA A 6 -2.09 -40.70 -11.21
N VAL A 7 -1.93 -39.59 -11.91
CA VAL A 7 -0.86 -39.40 -12.88
C VAL A 7 -0.04 -38.21 -12.39
N ALA A 8 0.99 -38.53 -11.61
CA ALA A 8 2.07 -37.61 -11.31
C ALA A 8 2.90 -37.43 -12.59
N VAL A 9 2.85 -36.24 -13.19
CA VAL A 9 3.80 -35.83 -14.23
C VAL A 9 4.76 -34.84 -13.60
N ALA A 10 5.81 -35.37 -12.99
CA ALA A 10 7.03 -34.64 -12.76
C ALA A 10 7.86 -34.69 -14.06
N LEU A 11 8.04 -33.56 -14.72
CA LEU A 11 9.11 -33.38 -15.69
C LEU A 11 9.78 -32.02 -15.45
N ALA A 12 10.98 -32.11 -14.92
CA ALA A 12 11.91 -31.01 -14.77
C ALA A 12 12.49 -30.64 -16.14
N LEU A 13 12.80 -29.35 -16.33
CA LEU A 13 14.16 -28.82 -16.56
C LEU A 13 14.15 -27.54 -17.41
N LEU A 14 15.13 -26.70 -17.08
CA LEU A 14 15.85 -25.76 -17.95
C LEU A 14 15.22 -24.38 -18.20
N SER A 15 15.74 -23.45 -17.41
CA SER A 15 16.46 -22.26 -17.90
C SER A 15 15.68 -21.28 -18.78
N GLY A 16 15.05 -20.31 -18.11
CA GLY A 16 14.68 -19.03 -18.69
C GLY A 16 15.03 -17.92 -17.71
N VAL A 17 16.28 -17.45 -17.77
CA VAL A 17 16.73 -16.19 -17.16
C VAL A 17 15.90 -15.06 -17.78
N LEU A 18 14.95 -14.51 -17.03
CA LEU A 18 14.35 -13.21 -17.32
C LEU A 18 15.11 -12.15 -16.52
N ILE A 19 16.02 -11.48 -17.21
CA ILE A 19 16.69 -10.26 -16.76
C ILE A 19 15.67 -9.12 -16.84
N GLY A 20 15.47 -8.44 -15.72
CA GLY A 20 15.12 -7.02 -15.70
C GLY A 20 13.64 -6.65 -15.76
N VAL A 21 12.98 -6.70 -14.60
CA VAL A 21 12.04 -5.63 -14.22
C VAL A 21 12.53 -5.12 -12.88
N GLY A 22 13.00 -3.88 -12.85
CA GLY A 22 13.34 -3.19 -11.61
C GLY A 22 12.08 -3.06 -10.76
N VAL A 23 11.91 -3.96 -9.79
CA VAL A 23 11.07 -3.69 -8.62
C VAL A 23 11.85 -2.69 -7.76
N THR A 24 11.80 -1.42 -8.14
CA THR A 24 12.14 -0.33 -7.23
C THR A 24 11.29 -0.57 -5.99
N GLY A 25 11.94 -0.79 -4.85
CA GLY A 25 11.33 -1.39 -3.67
C GLY A 25 10.03 -0.71 -3.26
N CYS A 26 8.90 -1.37 -3.53
CA CYS A 26 7.64 -1.04 -2.90
C CYS A 26 7.78 -1.43 -1.43
N THR A 27 8.22 -0.49 -0.60
CA THR A 27 8.07 -0.63 0.85
C THR A 27 6.57 -0.70 1.12
N PRO A 28 6.05 -1.81 1.67
CA PRO A 28 4.62 -1.96 1.89
C PRO A 28 4.14 -0.90 2.89
N VAL A 29 2.98 -0.31 2.60
CA VAL A 29 2.33 0.62 3.53
C VAL A 29 2.03 -0.11 4.85
N PRO A 30 2.35 0.49 6.01
CA PRO A 30 2.10 -0.16 7.29
C PRO A 30 0.60 -0.32 7.55
N ALA A 31 0.21 -1.52 7.98
CA ALA A 31 -1.18 -1.88 8.30
C ALA A 31 -1.41 -2.13 9.80
N SER A 32 -0.36 -2.34 10.59
CA SER A 32 -0.47 -2.50 12.04
C SER A 32 -0.33 -1.16 12.76
N GLU A 33 -1.03 -1.02 13.88
CA GLU A 33 -1.07 0.23 14.65
C GLU A 33 0.32 0.77 15.00
N SER A 34 1.19 -0.07 15.57
CA SER A 34 2.54 0.33 15.94
C SER A 34 3.38 0.76 14.74
N ALA A 35 3.17 0.13 13.58
CA ALA A 35 3.86 0.48 12.36
C ALA A 35 3.36 1.79 11.75
N ILE A 36 2.06 2.08 11.85
CA ILE A 36 1.48 3.36 11.41
C ILE A 36 1.96 4.51 12.32
N LEU A 37 1.95 4.31 13.64
CA LEU A 37 2.25 5.38 14.60
C LEU A 37 3.74 5.71 14.72
N SER A 38 4.62 4.74 14.52
CA SER A 38 6.06 4.88 14.82
C SER A 38 6.99 4.29 13.78
N GLY A 39 6.47 3.49 12.84
CA GLY A 39 7.27 2.79 11.85
C GLY A 39 7.83 3.72 10.77
N PRO A 40 8.84 3.25 10.03
CA PRO A 40 9.30 3.95 8.83
C PRO A 40 8.18 3.94 7.77
N LEU A 41 7.98 5.09 7.14
CA LEU A 41 7.09 5.23 5.99
C LEU A 41 7.89 5.17 4.68
N PRO A 42 7.27 4.72 3.58
CA PRO A 42 7.82 4.94 2.24
C PRO A 42 8.12 6.43 1.99
N ALA A 43 9.14 6.73 1.18
CA ALA A 43 9.61 8.11 0.97
C ALA A 43 8.58 9.03 0.29
N ASP A 44 7.63 8.44 -0.41
CA ASP A 44 6.54 9.08 -1.15
C ASP A 44 5.21 9.07 -0.38
N VAL A 45 5.23 8.68 0.90
CA VAL A 45 4.07 8.63 1.78
C VAL A 45 4.29 9.49 3.03
N SER A 46 3.45 10.50 3.19
CA SER A 46 3.35 11.27 4.43
C SER A 46 2.02 11.00 5.14
N ALA A 47 2.04 10.89 6.48
CA ALA A 47 0.82 10.64 7.24
C ALA A 47 -0.25 11.74 7.04
N GLN A 48 0.19 12.99 6.89
CA GLN A 48 -0.69 14.12 6.61
C GLN A 48 -1.45 13.93 5.28
N ASN A 49 -0.76 13.57 4.21
CA ASN A 49 -1.39 13.42 2.91
C ASN A 49 -2.21 12.12 2.80
N VAL A 50 -1.89 11.08 3.56
CA VAL A 50 -2.77 9.90 3.68
C VAL A 50 -4.12 10.28 4.27
N VAL A 51 -4.14 11.15 5.29
CA VAL A 51 -5.41 11.68 5.85
C VAL A 51 -6.13 12.57 4.84
N LEU A 52 -5.40 13.42 4.12
CA LEU A 52 -5.97 14.25 3.05
C LEU A 52 -6.59 13.41 1.93
N ALA A 53 -5.87 12.40 1.45
CA ALA A 53 -6.35 11.45 0.44
C ALA A 53 -7.60 10.70 0.92
N ALA A 54 -7.67 10.32 2.20
CA ALA A 54 -8.86 9.69 2.77
C ALA A 54 -10.09 10.61 2.73
N ILE A 55 -9.91 11.92 2.91
CA ILE A 55 -10.98 12.92 2.79
C ILE A 55 -11.39 13.08 1.32
N LEU A 56 -10.43 13.24 0.41
CA LEU A 56 -10.67 13.42 -1.02
C LEU A 56 -11.37 12.22 -1.67
N LEU A 57 -11.07 11.00 -1.21
CA LEU A 57 -11.78 9.79 -1.62
C LEU A 57 -13.27 9.86 -1.26
N ARG A 58 -13.65 10.55 -0.17
CA ARG A 58 -15.07 10.74 0.18
C ARG A 58 -15.73 11.86 -0.61
N THR A 59 -14.99 12.87 -1.04
CA THR A 59 -15.51 13.95 -1.88
C THR A 59 -15.48 13.64 -3.37
N SER A 60 -14.87 12.52 -3.76
CA SER A 60 -14.66 12.10 -5.16
C SER A 60 -13.77 13.05 -5.97
N ASP A 61 -12.88 13.80 -5.31
CA ASP A 61 -11.94 14.74 -5.94
C ASP A 61 -10.51 14.18 -6.04
N ILE A 62 -10.33 12.87 -5.80
CA ILE A 62 -9.00 12.26 -5.68
C ILE A 62 -8.18 12.33 -6.97
N ASP A 63 -8.81 12.18 -8.14
CA ASP A 63 -8.12 12.18 -9.42
C ASP A 63 -7.52 13.55 -9.74
N ALA A 64 -8.26 14.62 -9.44
CA ALA A 64 -7.77 15.99 -9.58
C ALA A 64 -6.61 16.26 -8.61
N ALA A 65 -6.73 15.82 -7.36
CA ALA A 65 -5.66 15.99 -6.36
C ALA A 65 -4.37 15.25 -6.72
N VAL A 66 -4.46 14.06 -7.34
CA VAL A 66 -3.29 13.35 -7.86
C VAL A 66 -2.69 14.08 -9.06
N ALA A 67 -3.52 14.57 -9.98
CA ALA A 67 -3.06 15.33 -11.15
C ALA A 67 -2.35 16.64 -10.77
N ASP A 68 -2.85 17.32 -9.74
CA ASP A 68 -2.28 18.56 -9.20
C ASP A 68 -1.06 18.30 -8.28
N GLY A 69 -0.73 17.04 -8.00
CA GLY A 69 0.39 16.64 -7.13
C GLY A 69 0.18 16.93 -5.66
N LEU A 70 -1.08 17.16 -5.24
CA LEU A 70 -1.44 17.38 -3.84
C LEU A 70 -1.30 16.12 -2.99
N VAL A 71 -1.52 14.95 -3.60
CA VAL A 71 -1.30 13.63 -3.01
C VAL A 71 -0.63 12.71 -4.04
N THR A 72 0.19 11.77 -3.59
CA THR A 72 0.82 10.76 -4.46
C THR A 72 -0.08 9.54 -4.63
N PRO A 73 0.07 8.75 -5.71
CA PRO A 73 -0.63 7.47 -5.84
C PRO A 73 -0.42 6.54 -4.64
N ALA A 74 0.79 6.52 -4.06
CA ALA A 74 1.10 5.72 -2.88
C ALA A 74 0.32 6.18 -1.64
N GLU A 75 0.13 7.49 -1.46
CA GLU A 75 -0.70 8.06 -0.38
C GLU A 75 -2.18 7.73 -0.57
N VAL A 76 -2.65 7.70 -1.82
CA VAL A 76 -4.02 7.27 -2.15
C VAL A 76 -4.23 5.79 -1.80
N ASP A 77 -3.29 4.92 -2.15
CA ASP A 77 -3.39 3.50 -1.84
C ASP A 77 -3.30 3.24 -0.33
N ALA A 78 -2.45 3.98 0.38
CA ALA A 78 -2.41 3.96 1.85
C ALA A 78 -3.73 4.43 2.47
N ALA A 79 -4.35 5.48 1.92
CA ALA A 79 -5.63 6.00 2.39
C ALA A 79 -6.77 5.00 2.18
N LYS A 80 -6.83 4.33 1.02
CA LYS A 80 -7.79 3.24 0.77
C LYS A 80 -7.65 2.13 1.80
N LEU A 81 -6.42 1.67 2.03
CA LEU A 81 -6.11 0.64 3.02
C LEU A 81 -6.53 1.08 4.43
N ALA A 82 -6.25 2.33 4.80
CA ALA A 82 -6.62 2.88 6.09
C ALA A 82 -8.14 2.96 6.29
N ILE A 83 -8.90 3.28 5.24
CA ILE A 83 -10.37 3.28 5.26
C ILE A 83 -10.89 1.85 5.41
N GLU A 84 -10.37 0.90 4.62
CA GLU A 84 -10.77 -0.51 4.66
C GLU A 84 -10.51 -1.14 6.03
N GLN A 85 -9.41 -0.76 6.69
CA GLN A 85 -9.01 -1.30 8.00
C GLN A 85 -9.54 -0.49 9.19
N GLY A 86 -10.20 0.65 8.96
CA GLY A 86 -10.66 1.53 10.04
C GLY A 86 -9.54 2.20 10.82
N THR A 87 -8.36 2.41 10.21
CA THR A 87 -7.15 2.94 10.87
C THR A 87 -6.84 4.40 10.52
N VAL A 88 -7.75 5.12 9.85
CA VAL A 88 -7.57 6.55 9.48
C VAL A 88 -7.22 7.43 10.69
N ASP A 89 -7.79 7.14 11.87
CA ASP A 89 -7.48 7.88 13.10
C ASP A 89 -6.03 7.68 13.59
N LEU A 90 -5.42 6.54 13.30
CA LEU A 90 -4.00 6.30 13.62
C LEU A 90 -3.10 7.14 12.70
N TRP A 91 -3.45 7.24 11.43
CA TRP A 91 -2.78 8.12 10.48
C TRP A 91 -2.91 9.60 10.86
N ARG A 92 -4.08 10.01 11.37
CA ARG A 92 -4.28 11.35 11.94
C ARG A 92 -3.40 11.61 13.16
N GLN A 93 -3.32 10.66 14.08
CA GLN A 93 -2.44 10.76 15.25
C GLN A 93 -0.97 10.86 14.83
N ARG A 94 -0.55 10.04 13.86
CA ARG A 94 0.80 10.10 13.31
C ARG A 94 1.09 11.47 12.68
N ALA A 95 0.18 11.99 11.86
CA ALA A 95 0.32 13.30 11.23
C ALA A 95 0.48 14.43 12.25
N GLU A 96 -0.28 14.41 13.33
CA GLU A 96 -0.12 15.38 14.43
C GLU A 96 1.23 15.24 15.14
N SER A 97 1.68 14.00 15.37
CA SER A 97 3.00 13.75 15.95
C SER A 97 4.13 14.23 15.04
N ASP A 98 4.00 14.04 13.72
CA ASP A 98 5.02 14.45 12.75
C ASP A 98 5.10 15.98 12.61
N ARG A 99 3.97 16.69 12.79
CA ARG A 99 3.92 18.17 12.78
C ARG A 99 4.63 18.82 13.97
N ASN A 100 4.61 18.14 15.12
CA ASN A 100 5.12 18.68 16.39
C ASN A 100 6.59 18.32 16.66
N ARG A 101 7.29 17.77 15.67
CA ARG A 101 8.70 17.37 15.74
C ARG A 101 9.58 18.37 15.00
#